data_AF-A0AB72YZU1-F1
#
_entry.id   AF-A0AB72YZU1-F1
#
_cell.length_a   1.000
_cell.length_b   1.000
_cell.length_c   1.000
_cell.angle_alpha   90.00
_cell.angle_beta   90.00
_cell.angle_gamma   90.00
#
_symmetry.space_group_name_H-M   'P 1'
#
loop_
_entity.id
_entity.type
_entity.pdbx_description
1 polymer ?
#
loop_
_entity_poly.entity_id
_entity_poly.type
_entity_poly.pdbx_seq_one_letter_code
_entity_poly.pdbx_strand_id
1 'polypeptide(L)'
;MAVVKLGSKVKTNLPATIRYVINPAKNDDGRLVYASYSGEKRDADVLAEPMIHDLERCANGLRRDGVLALHLKHSFSPDERVTAGQVHELGVMLAEAITGGDYKYVVCTHVDRHHLHNHIVICAANRRTGRKMRLTRRSIDRWRAISDELCRREGLGILENPNVETAMKHAELVAAMRHTPGQDDSPLPGTGARTVASNGLGVGMNELYAAAKGGGVKERMRILIDLDAARAGNIAELSRLLDSHGISLAMRGGEATFMDQATGRRFRGSRLGPAYSLDQIGARLSNGGSMLHLTFNNKLVATENERTVSVWLPGSKRQRKVNLPVNMLHRDGGTWHLLVPETFTGMLTDRSNRYAARFTATTLADAFGRPERRIEPLTATPRTRIVRYASSEAQRRYYQSQARKLDELAMMVEGLNAACRIQRAGGCDLAKGLRDLNNRADWARGELRAAVIALNDAIDNNDTDLIVETREEIERREQALLECQRELDKIRIAARLAGITPPEQTNKEQHHEPDSKEHQYGNRSDGRHVLPNVRPDETTGTSEHDPDHGNRHDPVGSGEQGTRTADRGAAGREFDALIRESRASINESEALVSESDAQETTLRTQRDEQAARRNQTEGTRLRRKGRAL
;
A
#
# COMPACT_ATOMS: atom_id res chain seq x y z
N MET A 1 16.87 -19.01 9.23
CA MET A 1 17.82 -18.48 8.25
C MET A 1 17.89 -16.98 8.42
N ALA A 2 19.10 -16.43 8.49
CA ALA A 2 19.33 -14.99 8.56
C ALA A 2 19.92 -14.46 7.26
N VAL A 3 19.65 -13.19 6.95
CA VAL A 3 20.21 -12.50 5.78
C VAL A 3 20.72 -11.12 6.18
N VAL A 4 21.95 -10.81 5.79
CA VAL A 4 22.58 -9.49 5.98
C VAL A 4 22.61 -8.71 4.67
N LYS A 5 22.14 -7.47 4.71
CA LYS A 5 22.18 -6.52 3.58
C LYS A 5 22.68 -5.16 4.06
N LEU A 6 23.54 -4.52 3.26
CA LEU A 6 23.88 -3.12 3.43
C LEU A 6 22.82 -2.28 2.70
N GLY A 7 22.07 -1.47 3.44
CA GLY A 7 21.14 -0.49 2.88
C GLY A 7 21.84 0.78 2.41
N SER A 8 21.04 1.77 2.01
CA SER A 8 21.53 3.08 1.59
C SER A 8 22.44 3.70 2.63
N LYS A 9 23.60 4.18 2.19
CA LYS A 9 24.57 4.86 3.04
C LYS A 9 23.95 6.17 3.55
N VAL A 10 24.09 6.44 4.84
CA VAL A 10 23.61 7.68 5.46
C VAL A 10 24.56 8.80 5.08
N LYS A 11 24.08 9.80 4.36
CA LYS A 11 24.91 10.92 3.85
C LYS A 11 24.50 12.30 4.32
N THR A 12 23.23 12.48 4.69
CA THR A 12 22.64 13.81 4.92
C THR A 12 22.18 14.01 6.36
N ASN A 13 21.32 13.14 6.89
CA ASN A 13 20.72 13.34 8.21
C ASN A 13 20.80 12.06 9.06
N LEU A 14 21.86 12.00 9.88
CA LEU A 14 22.09 10.90 10.82
C LEU A 14 21.02 10.83 11.93
N PRO A 15 20.64 11.94 12.61
CA PRO A 15 19.55 11.92 13.59
C PRO A 15 18.22 11.42 13.02
N ALA A 16 17.83 11.85 11.81
CA ALA A 16 16.59 11.37 11.18
C ALA A 16 16.64 9.87 10.88
N THR A 17 17.80 9.35 10.47
CA THR A 17 17.98 7.91 10.24
C THR A 17 17.85 7.12 11.54
N ILE A 18 18.50 7.58 12.61
CA ILE A 18 18.40 6.94 13.92
C ILE A 18 16.95 7.01 14.42
N ARG A 19 16.27 8.16 14.30
CA ARG A 19 14.86 8.34 14.67
C ARG A 19 13.93 7.38 13.94
N TYR A 20 14.15 7.19 12.64
CA TYR A 20 13.40 6.21 11.85
C TYR A 20 13.61 4.79 12.37
N VAL A 21 14.85 4.45 12.71
CA VAL A 21 15.23 3.11 13.19
C VAL A 21 14.70 2.83 14.59
N ILE A 22 14.79 3.76 15.54
CA ILE A 22 14.41 3.52 16.95
C ILE A 22 12.92 3.76 17.26
N ASN A 23 12.07 3.86 16.23
CA ASN A 23 10.65 4.17 16.40
C ASN A 23 9.96 3.22 17.41
N PRO A 24 9.42 3.74 18.53
CA PRO A 24 8.76 2.95 19.58
C PRO A 24 7.62 2.04 19.08
N ALA A 25 6.92 2.48 18.03
CA ALA A 25 5.82 1.72 17.43
C ALA A 25 6.29 0.40 16.78
N LYS A 26 7.60 0.24 16.57
CA LYS A 26 8.17 -0.89 15.83
C LYS A 26 9.03 -1.81 16.68
N ASN A 27 9.44 -1.44 17.89
CA ASN A 27 10.54 -2.10 18.61
C ASN A 27 10.23 -2.41 20.09
N ASP A 28 8.95 -2.75 20.35
CA ASP A 28 8.46 -3.06 21.70
C ASP A 28 8.64 -1.87 22.66
N ASP A 29 8.11 -0.70 22.28
CA ASP A 29 8.16 0.56 23.04
C ASP A 29 9.59 1.03 23.43
N GLY A 30 10.55 0.77 22.53
CA GLY A 30 11.96 1.11 22.70
C GLY A 30 12.76 0.10 23.52
N ARG A 31 12.17 -1.05 23.92
CA ARG A 31 12.87 -2.07 24.69
C ARG A 31 14.01 -2.71 23.90
N LEU A 32 13.81 -2.92 22.60
CA LEU A 32 14.75 -3.60 21.70
C LEU A 32 15.69 -2.62 20.98
N VAL A 33 16.23 -1.66 21.73
CA VAL A 33 17.23 -0.70 21.26
C VAL A 33 18.49 -0.82 22.12
N TYR A 34 19.64 -0.88 21.44
CA TYR A 34 20.96 -0.91 22.05
C TYR A 34 21.90 0.04 21.30
N ALA A 35 22.69 0.81 22.05
CA ALA A 35 23.76 1.65 21.52
C ALA A 35 25.07 1.28 22.22
N SER A 36 26.16 1.09 21.47
CA SER A 36 27.44 0.62 22.04
C SER A 36 28.16 1.61 22.96
N TYR A 37 27.58 2.79 23.15
CA TYR A 37 28.18 3.93 23.85
C TYR A 37 27.20 4.66 24.78
N SER A 38 25.94 4.24 24.87
CA SER A 38 24.92 4.93 25.67
C SER A 38 23.85 3.96 26.17
N GLY A 39 23.27 4.29 27.34
CA GLY A 39 22.06 3.64 27.85
C GLY A 39 20.76 4.26 27.30
N GLU A 40 20.85 5.36 26.54
CA GLU A 40 19.72 6.01 25.88
C GLU A 40 19.12 5.10 24.79
N LYS A 41 17.79 5.12 24.64
CA LYS A 41 17.04 4.22 23.75
C LYS A 41 15.95 4.91 22.93
N ARG A 42 15.56 6.13 23.29
CA ARG A 42 14.37 6.82 22.79
C ARG A 42 14.72 8.13 22.09
N ASP A 43 15.77 8.82 22.54
CA ASP A 43 16.17 10.09 21.94
C ASP A 43 17.20 9.90 20.81
N ALA A 44 16.75 10.13 19.58
CA ALA A 44 17.57 9.98 18.39
C ALA A 44 18.66 11.06 18.26
N ASP A 45 18.43 12.26 18.76
CA ASP A 45 19.39 13.36 18.67
C ASP A 45 20.55 13.11 19.65
N VAL A 46 20.22 12.69 20.88
CA VAL A 46 21.21 12.26 21.89
C VAL A 46 22.01 11.04 21.40
N LEU A 47 21.35 10.09 20.73
CA LEU A 47 22.05 8.94 20.15
C LEU A 47 22.97 9.34 18.98
N ALA A 48 22.58 10.32 18.17
CA ALA A 48 23.38 10.74 17.02
C ALA A 48 24.63 11.56 17.43
N GLU A 49 24.53 12.37 18.47
CA GLU A 49 25.57 13.33 18.87
C GLU A 49 26.96 12.70 19.07
N PRO A 50 27.13 11.57 19.79
CA PRO A 50 28.43 10.93 19.90
C PRO A 50 29.00 10.43 18.56
N MET A 51 28.15 10.03 17.60
CA MET A 51 28.61 9.64 16.27
C MET A 51 29.02 10.85 15.45
N ILE A 52 28.28 11.96 15.55
CA ILE A 52 28.61 13.23 14.90
C ILE A 52 29.97 13.74 15.38
N HIS A 53 30.23 13.69 16.69
CA HIS A 53 31.51 14.11 17.25
C HIS A 53 32.69 13.24 16.76
N ASP A 54 32.50 11.93 16.56
CA ASP A 54 33.54 11.09 15.94
C ASP A 54 33.76 11.45 14.46
N LEU A 55 32.70 11.85 13.75
CA LEU A 55 32.78 12.34 12.38
C LEU A 55 33.49 13.70 12.29
N GLU A 56 33.28 14.60 13.24
CA GLU A 56 33.99 15.90 13.31
C GLU A 56 35.50 15.71 13.50
N ARG A 57 35.89 14.75 14.34
CA ARG A 57 37.29 14.40 14.58
C ARG A 57 37.91 13.58 13.45
N CYS A 58 37.09 13.04 12.55
CA CYS A 58 37.55 12.23 11.43
C CYS A 58 38.00 13.09 10.26
N ALA A 59 39.18 12.81 9.71
CA ALA A 59 39.61 13.42 8.47
C ALA A 59 38.59 13.11 7.35
N ASN A 60 38.01 14.15 6.74
CA ASN A 60 36.93 14.05 5.75
C ASN A 60 35.59 13.45 6.27
N GLY A 61 35.34 13.49 7.58
CA GLY A 61 34.12 12.97 8.21
C GLY A 61 32.84 13.62 7.71
N LEU A 62 32.74 14.95 7.86
CA LEU A 62 31.57 15.78 7.51
C LEU A 62 31.66 16.43 6.11
N ARG A 63 32.27 15.77 5.12
CA ARG A 63 32.32 16.33 3.76
C ARG A 63 30.94 16.28 3.11
N ARG A 64 30.64 17.24 2.24
CA ARG A 64 29.47 17.19 1.34
C ARG A 64 29.44 15.84 0.60
N ASP A 65 28.26 15.20 0.61
CA ASP A 65 27.99 13.85 0.08
C ASP A 65 28.83 12.71 0.71
N GLY A 66 29.51 13.00 1.81
CA GLY A 66 30.28 12.04 2.58
C GLY A 66 29.37 11.07 3.33
N VAL A 67 29.82 9.82 3.45
CA VAL A 67 29.12 8.82 4.26
C VAL A 67 29.32 9.14 5.73
N LEU A 68 28.22 9.36 6.45
CA LEU A 68 28.15 9.61 7.90
C LEU A 68 28.01 8.29 8.66
N ALA A 69 27.19 7.37 8.15
CA ALA A 69 26.98 6.07 8.74
C ALA A 69 26.59 5.02 7.69
N LEU A 70 26.76 3.75 8.04
CA LEU A 70 26.23 2.61 7.30
C LEU A 70 24.97 2.10 7.98
N HIS A 71 23.96 1.76 7.18
CA HIS A 71 22.74 1.15 7.66
C HIS A 71 22.67 -0.30 7.19
N LEU A 72 22.87 -1.25 8.10
CA LEU A 72 22.75 -2.67 7.81
C LEU A 72 21.37 -3.17 8.26
N LYS A 73 20.79 -4.07 7.46
CA LYS A 73 19.58 -4.83 7.81
C LYS A 73 19.98 -6.29 8.01
N HIS A 74 19.62 -6.87 9.14
CA HIS A 74 19.86 -8.27 9.49
C HIS A 74 18.52 -8.94 9.77
N SER A 75 17.99 -9.70 8.80
CA SER A 75 16.61 -10.19 8.79
C SER A 75 16.56 -11.70 9.02
N PHE A 76 15.57 -12.18 9.77
CA PHE A 76 15.39 -13.60 10.06
C PHE A 76 14.12 -14.13 9.39
N SER A 77 14.20 -15.36 8.88
CA SER A 77 13.03 -16.04 8.33
C SER A 77 11.97 -16.25 9.43
N PRO A 78 10.69 -15.94 9.17
CA PRO A 78 9.55 -16.27 10.02
C PRO A 78 9.40 -17.74 10.40
N ASP A 79 9.89 -18.64 9.56
CA ASP A 79 9.85 -20.09 9.81
C ASP A 79 10.98 -20.52 10.77
N GLU A 80 11.97 -19.66 10.99
CA GLU A 80 13.00 -19.87 11.99
C GLU A 80 12.41 -19.58 13.38
N ARG A 81 12.58 -20.53 14.31
CA ARG A 81 12.06 -20.40 15.68
C ARG A 81 12.97 -19.49 16.51
N VAL A 82 12.84 -18.18 16.30
CA VAL A 82 13.58 -17.15 17.04
C VAL A 82 12.66 -16.17 17.73
N THR A 83 13.05 -15.73 18.93
CA THR A 83 12.38 -14.67 19.68
C THR A 83 12.94 -13.29 19.32
N ALA A 84 12.19 -12.22 19.58
CA ALA A 84 12.66 -10.85 19.35
C ALA A 84 13.94 -10.52 20.16
N GLY A 85 14.06 -11.08 21.37
CA GLY A 85 15.27 -10.97 22.19
C GLY A 85 16.48 -11.66 21.55
N GLN A 86 16.33 -12.90 21.10
CA GLN A 86 17.40 -13.63 20.40
C GLN A 86 17.84 -12.92 19.12
N VAL A 87 16.88 -12.42 18.33
CA VAL A 87 17.19 -11.63 17.13
C VAL A 87 17.96 -10.37 17.49
N HIS A 88 17.55 -9.66 18.55
CA HIS A 88 18.24 -8.48 19.04
C HIS A 88 19.69 -8.77 19.44
N GLU A 89 19.89 -9.81 20.25
CA GLU A 89 21.21 -10.26 20.70
C GLU A 89 22.10 -10.60 19.50
N LEU A 90 21.62 -11.40 18.55
CA LEU A 90 22.35 -11.71 17.32
C LEU A 90 22.68 -10.46 16.48
N GLY A 91 21.82 -9.45 16.50
CA GLY A 91 22.08 -8.15 15.87
C GLY A 91 23.22 -7.39 16.54
N VAL A 92 23.26 -7.39 17.88
CA VAL A 92 24.34 -6.78 18.68
C VAL A 92 25.65 -7.54 18.45
N MET A 93 25.62 -8.87 18.49
CA MET A 93 26.79 -9.70 18.24
C MET A 93 27.40 -9.47 16.86
N LEU A 94 26.54 -9.38 15.83
CA LEU A 94 26.97 -9.07 14.47
C LEU A 94 27.59 -7.66 14.39
N ALA A 95 26.96 -6.66 15.00
CA ALA A 95 27.48 -5.30 15.01
C ALA A 95 28.84 -5.20 15.71
N GLU A 96 29.01 -5.90 16.84
CA GLU A 96 30.27 -5.95 17.56
C GLU A 96 31.37 -6.63 16.73
N ALA A 97 31.07 -7.76 16.11
CA ALA A 97 32.03 -8.47 15.25
C ALA A 97 32.44 -7.67 14.00
N ILE A 98 31.54 -6.86 13.45
CA ILE A 98 31.85 -5.97 12.31
C ILE A 98 32.75 -4.80 12.75
N THR A 99 32.49 -4.25 13.92
CA THR A 99 33.09 -2.99 14.38
C THR A 99 34.35 -3.18 15.23
N GLY A 100 34.51 -4.34 15.87
CA GLY A 100 35.61 -4.63 16.80
C GLY A 100 35.71 -3.62 17.96
N GLY A 101 34.59 -2.99 18.35
CA GLY A 101 34.53 -1.91 19.34
C GLY A 101 35.11 -0.56 18.89
N ASP A 102 35.64 -0.47 17.68
CA ASP A 102 36.30 0.74 17.14
C ASP A 102 35.33 1.73 16.48
N TYR A 103 34.12 1.29 16.16
CA TYR A 103 33.08 2.12 15.58
C TYR A 103 31.85 2.12 16.49
N LYS A 104 31.29 3.30 16.74
CA LYS A 104 30.01 3.44 17.43
C LYS A 104 28.89 2.87 16.57
N TYR A 105 27.92 2.19 17.18
CA TYR A 105 26.76 1.66 16.48
C TYR A 105 25.50 1.69 17.33
N VAL A 106 24.34 1.67 16.66
CA VAL A 106 23.01 1.49 17.25
C VAL A 106 22.34 0.30 16.60
N VAL A 107 21.82 -0.63 17.39
CA VAL A 107 21.01 -1.78 16.97
C VAL A 107 19.58 -1.57 17.44
N CYS A 108 18.61 -1.78 16.55
CA CYS A 108 17.20 -1.79 16.89
C CYS A 108 16.51 -2.98 16.22
N THR A 109 15.71 -3.74 16.96
CA THR A 109 14.93 -4.86 16.42
C THR A 109 13.50 -4.44 16.16
N HIS A 110 13.03 -4.67 14.95
CA HIS A 110 11.67 -4.38 14.53
C HIS A 110 10.79 -5.63 14.64
N VAL A 111 9.59 -5.45 15.19
CA VAL A 111 8.55 -6.46 15.44
C VAL A 111 7.21 -6.11 14.77
N ASP A 112 7.15 -5.00 14.02
CA ASP A 112 5.96 -4.50 13.33
C ASP A 112 5.65 -5.23 12.02
N ARG A 113 6.57 -6.08 11.55
CA ARG A 113 6.44 -6.89 10.33
C ARG A 113 6.27 -8.37 10.68
N HIS A 114 5.88 -9.17 9.68
CA HIS A 114 5.70 -10.62 9.84
C HIS A 114 7.01 -11.38 10.14
N HIS A 115 8.16 -10.72 10.00
CA HIS A 115 9.48 -11.28 10.29
C HIS A 115 10.26 -10.32 11.20
N LEU A 116 11.04 -10.90 12.10
CA LEU A 116 11.94 -10.16 12.97
C LEU A 116 13.18 -9.74 12.21
N HIS A 117 13.58 -8.48 12.37
CA HIS A 117 14.79 -7.97 11.72
C HIS A 117 15.44 -6.88 12.56
N ASN A 118 16.76 -6.80 12.47
CA ASN A 118 17.54 -5.73 13.08
C ASN A 118 17.90 -4.68 12.04
N HIS A 119 17.80 -3.43 12.47
CA HIS A 119 18.46 -2.29 11.86
C HIS A 119 19.70 -1.96 12.67
N ILE A 120 20.87 -1.94 12.01
CA ILE A 120 22.15 -1.66 12.62
C ILE A 120 22.72 -0.41 11.93
N VAL A 121 22.84 0.69 12.66
CA VAL A 121 23.44 1.94 12.18
C VAL A 121 24.86 2.02 12.73
N ILE A 122 25.87 1.96 11.85
CA ILE A 122 27.29 1.98 12.22
C ILE A 122 27.90 3.31 11.79
N CYS A 123 28.51 4.05 12.73
CA CYS A 123 29.23 5.28 12.43
C CYS A 123 30.32 5.01 11.39
N ALA A 124 30.43 5.87 10.38
CA ALA A 124 31.46 5.71 9.36
C ALA A 124 32.85 6.07 9.88
N ALA A 125 32.97 6.80 10.98
CA ALA A 125 34.24 7.22 11.58
C ALA A 125 34.68 6.27 12.70
N ASN A 126 35.95 5.88 12.66
CA ASN A 126 36.59 5.13 13.72
C ASN A 126 36.92 6.06 14.89
N ARG A 127 36.44 5.72 16.09
CA ARG A 127 36.56 6.57 17.28
C ARG A 127 37.99 6.67 17.83
N ARG A 128 38.88 5.74 17.44
CA ARG A 128 40.28 5.70 17.89
C ARG A 128 41.23 6.30 16.87
N THR A 129 41.07 5.95 15.60
CA THR A 129 42.00 6.34 14.53
C THR A 129 41.61 7.62 13.80
N GLY A 130 40.37 8.09 13.95
CA GLY A 130 39.86 9.26 13.22
C GLY A 130 39.80 9.07 11.70
N ARG A 131 39.69 7.81 11.24
CA ARG A 131 39.61 7.43 9.82
C ARG A 131 38.25 6.81 9.50
N LYS A 132 37.83 6.93 8.24
CA LYS A 132 36.58 6.30 7.77
C LYS A 132 36.72 4.79 7.60
N MET A 133 35.62 4.08 7.85
CA MET A 133 35.50 2.66 7.59
C MET A 133 35.68 2.37 6.09
N ARG A 134 36.61 1.46 5.78
CA ARG A 134 36.91 1.07 4.40
C ARG A 134 35.99 -0.06 3.95
N LEU A 135 35.13 0.24 2.97
CA LEU A 135 34.29 -0.75 2.31
C LEU A 135 34.96 -1.27 1.03
N THR A 136 34.97 -2.59 0.88
CA THR A 136 35.43 -3.31 -0.31
C THR A 136 34.27 -4.09 -0.91
N ARG A 137 34.38 -4.54 -2.17
CA ARG A 137 33.34 -5.40 -2.78
C ARG A 137 33.03 -6.65 -1.95
N ARG A 138 34.01 -7.19 -1.22
CA ARG A 138 33.86 -8.37 -0.35
C ARG A 138 33.37 -8.04 1.06
N SER A 139 33.20 -6.77 1.45
CA SER A 139 32.86 -6.42 2.84
C SER A 139 31.51 -6.99 3.26
N ILE A 140 30.52 -6.99 2.36
CA ILE A 140 29.19 -7.55 2.65
C ILE A 140 29.22 -9.07 2.77
N ASP A 141 29.98 -9.76 1.92
CA ASP A 141 30.12 -11.21 1.97
C ASP A 141 30.81 -11.67 3.26
N ARG A 142 31.79 -10.88 3.73
CA ARG A 142 32.43 -11.08 5.04
C ARG A 142 31.42 -10.95 6.19
N TRP A 143 30.57 -9.94 6.17
CA TRP A 143 29.54 -9.76 7.20
C TRP A 143 28.46 -10.83 7.16
N ARG A 144 28.13 -11.35 5.98
CA ARG A 144 27.26 -12.52 5.83
C ARG A 144 27.90 -13.76 6.43
N ALA A 145 29.17 -14.01 6.15
CA ALA A 145 29.90 -15.15 6.74
C ALA A 145 29.89 -15.10 8.28
N ILE A 146 30.07 -13.91 8.88
CA ILE A 146 29.97 -13.69 10.33
C ILE A 146 28.56 -14.01 10.83
N SER A 147 27.52 -13.52 10.15
CA SER A 147 26.12 -13.80 10.50
C SER A 147 25.78 -15.29 10.39
N ASP A 148 26.25 -15.97 9.35
CA ASP A 148 26.04 -17.41 9.15
C ASP A 148 26.72 -18.23 10.25
N GLU A 149 27.93 -17.85 10.67
CA GLU A 149 28.62 -18.49 11.79
C GLU A 149 27.90 -18.24 13.13
N LEU A 150 27.43 -17.02 13.38
CA LEU A 150 26.60 -16.71 14.56
C LEU A 150 25.32 -17.56 14.57
N CYS A 151 24.64 -17.67 13.42
CA CYS A 151 23.45 -18.52 13.28
C CYS A 151 23.77 -19.99 13.51
N ARG A 152 24.88 -20.49 12.96
CA ARG A 152 25.33 -21.87 13.12
C ARG A 152 25.57 -22.23 14.59
N ARG A 153 26.17 -21.31 15.37
CA ARG A 153 26.42 -21.49 16.81
C ARG A 153 25.13 -21.56 17.63
N GLU A 154 24.12 -20.76 17.25
CA GLU A 154 22.79 -20.78 17.87
C GLU A 154 21.89 -21.91 17.35
N GLY A 155 22.40 -22.80 16.49
CA GLY A 155 21.64 -23.90 15.90
C GLY A 155 20.58 -23.47 14.88
N LEU A 156 20.67 -22.26 14.35
CA LEU A 156 19.74 -21.71 13.36
C LEU A 156 20.12 -22.13 11.95
N GLY A 157 19.12 -22.21 11.06
CA GLY A 157 19.36 -22.53 9.65
C GLY A 157 20.24 -21.49 8.94
N ILE A 158 21.09 -21.94 8.00
CA ILE A 158 22.03 -21.10 7.24
C ILE A 158 21.82 -21.24 5.73
N LEU A 159 22.25 -20.24 4.96
CA LEU A 159 22.18 -20.25 3.50
C LEU A 159 23.52 -20.73 2.91
N GLU A 160 23.49 -21.72 2.04
CA GLU A 160 24.69 -22.19 1.33
C GLU A 160 25.03 -21.22 0.19
N ASN A 161 26.15 -20.49 0.31
CA ASN A 161 26.61 -19.56 -0.73
C ASN A 161 28.14 -19.68 -0.92
N PRO A 162 28.62 -20.21 -2.06
CA PRO A 162 30.05 -20.44 -2.32
C PRO A 162 30.91 -19.17 -2.23
N ASN A 163 30.35 -18.00 -2.57
CA ASN A 163 31.07 -16.73 -2.49
C ASN A 163 31.22 -16.24 -1.05
N VAL A 164 30.29 -16.60 -0.17
CA VAL A 164 30.32 -16.26 1.27
C VAL A 164 31.23 -17.22 2.01
N GLU A 165 31.19 -18.52 1.69
CA GLU A 165 32.07 -19.53 2.28
C GLU A 165 33.55 -19.27 2.01
N THR A 166 33.87 -18.68 0.86
CA THR A 166 35.23 -18.29 0.48
C THR A 166 35.59 -16.84 0.89
N ALA A 167 34.67 -16.08 1.48
CA ALA A 167 34.87 -14.67 1.80
C ALA A 167 35.80 -14.42 2.99
N MET A 168 35.84 -15.34 3.96
CA MET A 168 36.71 -15.27 5.15
C MET A 168 37.27 -16.64 5.49
N LYS A 169 38.53 -16.69 5.91
CA LYS A 169 39.10 -17.91 6.51
C LYS A 169 38.53 -18.09 7.92
N HIS A 170 38.37 -19.33 8.37
CA HIS A 170 37.82 -19.64 9.70
C HIS A 170 38.54 -18.90 10.84
N ALA A 171 39.88 -18.80 10.79
CA ALA A 171 40.66 -18.06 11.78
C ALA A 171 40.31 -16.56 11.84
N GLU A 172 40.00 -15.93 10.70
CA GLU A 172 39.59 -14.52 10.64
C GLU A 172 38.17 -14.33 11.20
N LEU A 173 37.29 -15.30 10.97
CA LEU A 173 35.94 -15.37 11.53
C LEU A 173 35.97 -15.45 13.05
N VAL A 174 36.75 -16.39 13.59
CA VAL A 174 36.97 -16.52 15.03
C VAL A 174 37.56 -15.25 15.61
N ALA A 175 38.56 -14.65 14.95
CA ALA A 175 39.16 -13.40 15.41
C ALA A 175 38.15 -12.24 15.45
N ALA A 176 37.29 -12.10 14.43
CA ALA A 176 36.25 -11.07 14.40
C ALA A 176 35.22 -11.25 15.54
N MET A 177 34.93 -12.49 15.93
CA MET A 177 33.94 -12.82 16.96
C MET A 177 34.51 -12.83 18.39
N ARG A 178 35.82 -12.62 18.60
CA ARG A 178 36.45 -12.60 19.94
C ARG A 178 35.92 -11.52 20.88
N HIS A 179 35.34 -10.45 20.34
CA HIS A 179 34.81 -9.33 21.12
C HIS A 179 33.31 -9.44 21.39
N THR A 180 32.67 -10.52 20.93
CA THR A 180 31.24 -10.74 21.08
C THR A 180 30.88 -11.14 22.53
N PRO A 181 29.97 -10.42 23.22
CA PRO A 181 29.59 -10.75 24.60
C PRO A 181 28.95 -12.14 24.71
N GLY A 182 29.34 -12.92 25.74
CA GLY A 182 28.67 -14.18 26.12
C GLY A 182 29.07 -15.44 25.34
N GLN A 183 30.14 -15.39 24.53
CA GLN A 183 30.63 -16.55 23.77
C GLN A 183 31.84 -17.16 24.50
N ASP A 184 31.66 -18.34 25.09
CA ASP A 184 32.75 -19.16 25.62
C ASP A 184 33.47 -19.85 24.43
N ASP A 185 34.81 -20.00 24.48
CA ASP A 185 35.64 -20.53 23.36
C ASP A 185 35.42 -22.03 23.07
N SER A 186 34.36 -22.63 23.62
CA SER A 186 34.10 -24.07 23.54
C SER A 186 33.38 -24.45 22.22
N PRO A 187 33.92 -25.40 21.43
CA PRO A 187 33.21 -25.97 20.29
C PRO A 187 31.97 -26.72 20.78
N LEU A 188 30.78 -26.23 20.45
CA LEU A 188 29.54 -26.99 20.68
C LEU A 188 29.48 -28.18 19.71
N PRO A 189 29.07 -29.37 20.16
CA PRO A 189 28.96 -30.55 19.30
C PRO A 189 27.90 -30.28 18.23
N GLY A 190 28.28 -30.51 16.97
CA GLY A 190 27.50 -30.18 15.79
C GLY A 190 26.12 -30.82 15.78
N THR A 191 25.10 -30.09 16.24
CA THR A 191 23.75 -30.21 15.71
C THR A 191 23.78 -29.59 14.32
N GLY A 192 23.72 -30.43 13.28
CA GLY A 192 23.78 -30.00 11.89
C GLY A 192 22.75 -28.90 11.63
N ALA A 193 23.23 -27.65 11.52
CA ALA A 193 22.40 -26.53 11.12
C ALA A 193 21.75 -26.89 9.79
N ARG A 194 20.43 -26.68 9.68
CA ARG A 194 19.70 -26.94 8.44
C ARG A 194 20.26 -26.01 7.36
N THR A 195 21.01 -26.57 6.42
CA THR A 195 21.54 -25.84 5.28
C THR A 195 20.56 -25.87 4.12
N VAL A 196 20.35 -24.72 3.48
CA VAL A 196 19.53 -24.62 2.27
C VAL A 196 20.44 -24.31 1.09
N ALA A 197 20.52 -25.25 0.15
CA ALA A 197 21.38 -25.18 -1.04
C ALA A 197 20.96 -24.02 -1.97
N SER A 198 21.96 -23.29 -2.50
CA SER A 198 21.76 -22.37 -3.64
C SER A 198 22.28 -23.02 -4.93
N ASN A 199 21.46 -23.01 -5.98
CA ASN A 199 21.57 -23.91 -7.13
C ASN A 199 22.69 -23.50 -8.13
N GLY A 200 23.57 -22.56 -7.80
CA GLY A 200 24.65 -22.08 -8.70
C GLY A 200 24.18 -21.35 -9.98
N LEU A 201 22.91 -21.50 -10.37
CA LEU A 201 22.18 -20.63 -11.28
C LEU A 201 21.48 -19.60 -10.42
N GLY A 202 21.78 -18.32 -10.64
CA GLY A 202 21.42 -17.21 -9.78
C GLY A 202 20.05 -17.39 -9.13
N VAL A 203 20.06 -17.61 -7.81
CA VAL A 203 18.88 -17.47 -6.96
C VAL A 203 18.40 -16.05 -7.21
N GLY A 204 17.35 -15.93 -8.01
CA GLY A 204 16.77 -14.65 -8.34
C GLY A 204 16.40 -13.97 -7.04
N MET A 205 16.57 -12.66 -7.00
CA MET A 205 16.25 -11.82 -5.85
C MET A 205 14.88 -12.16 -5.20
N ASN A 206 13.95 -12.68 -6.00
CA ASN A 206 12.60 -13.11 -5.66
C ASN A 206 12.53 -14.35 -4.75
N GLU A 207 13.42 -15.33 -4.90
CA GLU A 207 13.52 -16.49 -3.98
C GLU A 207 14.13 -16.06 -2.64
N LEU A 208 15.09 -15.13 -2.68
CA LEU A 208 15.68 -14.51 -1.51
C LEU A 208 14.67 -13.60 -0.77
N TYR A 209 13.81 -12.86 -1.47
CA TYR A 209 12.72 -12.10 -0.85
C TYR A 209 11.63 -13.00 -0.26
N ALA A 210 11.25 -14.08 -0.94
CA ALA A 210 10.27 -15.05 -0.44
C ALA A 210 10.76 -15.76 0.84
N ALA A 211 12.04 -16.16 0.87
CA ALA A 211 12.67 -16.80 2.02
C ALA A 211 12.95 -15.81 3.17
N ALA A 212 13.33 -14.57 2.88
CA ALA A 212 13.68 -13.56 3.88
C ALA A 212 12.48 -12.86 4.53
N LYS A 213 11.33 -12.72 3.83
CA LYS A 213 10.10 -12.14 4.40
C LYS A 213 9.19 -13.16 5.11
N GLY A 214 9.42 -14.47 4.92
CA GLY A 214 8.51 -15.59 5.28
C GLY A 214 7.04 -15.23 5.20
N GLY A 215 6.66 -14.66 4.07
CA GLY A 215 5.30 -14.19 3.88
C GLY A 215 4.35 -15.36 3.68
N GLY A 216 3.20 -15.34 4.35
CA GLY A 216 2.09 -16.25 4.05
C GLY A 216 1.73 -16.22 2.56
N VAL A 217 1.00 -17.24 2.08
CA VAL A 217 0.65 -17.50 0.66
C VAL A 217 0.41 -16.25 -0.20
N LYS A 218 -0.24 -15.21 0.34
CA LYS A 218 -0.50 -13.94 -0.35
C LYS A 218 0.76 -13.18 -0.76
N GLU A 219 1.76 -13.07 0.09
CA GLU A 219 2.98 -12.28 -0.21
C GLU A 219 3.84 -12.98 -1.25
N ARG A 220 3.93 -14.31 -1.18
CA ARG A 220 4.56 -15.11 -2.24
C ARG A 220 3.88 -14.87 -3.59
N MET A 221 2.55 -14.89 -3.62
CA MET A 221 1.79 -14.61 -4.84
C MET A 221 2.05 -13.21 -5.37
N ARG A 222 2.05 -12.18 -4.50
CA ARG A 222 2.39 -10.81 -4.88
C ARG A 222 3.75 -10.71 -5.58
N ILE A 223 4.78 -11.30 -4.98
CA ILE A 223 6.15 -11.29 -5.53
C ILE A 223 6.18 -11.94 -6.92
N LEU A 224 5.58 -13.12 -7.07
CA LEU A 224 5.54 -13.83 -8.35
C LEU A 224 4.74 -13.05 -9.41
N ILE A 225 3.62 -12.44 -9.02
CA ILE A 225 2.83 -11.57 -9.90
C ILE A 225 3.65 -10.36 -10.34
N ASP A 226 4.38 -9.70 -9.44
CA ASP A 226 5.21 -8.54 -9.81
C ASP A 226 6.32 -8.92 -10.78
N LEU A 227 6.99 -10.06 -10.55
CA LEU A 227 8.04 -10.55 -11.44
C LEU A 227 7.50 -10.89 -12.83
N ASP A 228 6.43 -11.68 -12.88
CA ASP A 228 5.89 -12.16 -14.14
C ASP A 228 5.20 -11.03 -14.92
N ALA A 229 4.60 -10.06 -14.22
CA ALA A 229 4.00 -8.89 -14.84
C ALA A 229 5.03 -7.87 -15.37
N ALA A 230 6.25 -7.82 -14.81
CA ALA A 230 7.34 -7.01 -15.38
C ALA A 230 7.83 -7.62 -16.70
N ARG A 231 7.91 -8.95 -16.78
CA ARG A 231 8.41 -9.67 -17.96
C ARG A 231 7.37 -9.90 -19.05
N ALA A 232 6.08 -9.84 -18.73
CA ALA A 232 5.01 -10.08 -19.67
C ALA A 232 4.64 -8.81 -20.46
N GLY A 233 4.59 -8.93 -21.79
CA GLY A 233 4.09 -7.85 -22.65
C GLY A 233 2.56 -7.86 -22.83
N ASN A 234 1.88 -8.89 -22.32
CA ASN A 234 0.43 -9.05 -22.46
C ASN A 234 -0.15 -10.09 -21.48
N ILE A 235 -1.48 -10.14 -21.39
CA ILE A 235 -2.19 -10.97 -20.42
C ILE A 235 -1.98 -12.47 -20.65
N ALA A 236 -1.91 -12.91 -21.91
CA ALA A 236 -1.73 -14.32 -22.26
C ALA A 236 -0.34 -14.81 -21.83
N GLU A 237 0.68 -13.95 -22.00
CA GLU A 237 2.02 -14.21 -21.52
C GLU A 237 2.12 -14.22 -20.00
N LEU A 238 1.49 -13.26 -19.33
CA LEU A 238 1.41 -13.23 -17.87
C LEU A 238 0.80 -14.52 -17.30
N SER A 239 -0.32 -14.98 -17.86
CA SER A 239 -0.96 -16.22 -17.43
C SER A 239 0.00 -17.41 -17.55
N ARG A 240 0.71 -17.51 -18.68
CA ARG A 240 1.64 -18.62 -18.94
C ARG A 240 2.84 -18.61 -17.99
N LEU A 241 3.38 -17.43 -17.67
CA LEU A 241 4.47 -17.28 -16.71
C LEU A 241 4.02 -17.66 -15.30
N LEU A 242 2.85 -17.19 -14.88
CA LEU A 242 2.28 -17.53 -13.57
C LEU A 242 2.00 -19.04 -13.44
N ASP A 243 1.48 -19.67 -14.49
CA ASP A 243 1.23 -21.11 -14.51
C ASP A 243 2.55 -21.90 -14.33
N SER A 244 3.66 -21.41 -14.88
CA SER A 244 4.98 -22.03 -14.69
C SER A 244 5.48 -21.98 -13.24
N HIS A 245 4.97 -21.02 -12.45
CA HIS A 245 5.20 -20.89 -11.02
C HIS A 245 4.10 -21.53 -10.16
N GLY A 246 3.17 -22.29 -10.77
CA GLY A 246 2.08 -22.95 -10.06
C GLY A 246 0.97 -22.00 -9.58
N ILE A 247 0.80 -20.85 -10.24
CA ILE A 247 -0.28 -19.90 -9.96
C ILE A 247 -1.17 -19.77 -11.19
N SER A 248 -2.44 -20.18 -11.08
CA SER A 248 -3.38 -19.96 -12.19
C SER A 248 -4.08 -18.59 -12.07
N LEU A 249 -4.17 -17.88 -13.19
CA LEU A 249 -4.92 -16.63 -13.33
C LEU A 249 -6.29 -16.89 -13.95
N ALA A 250 -7.35 -16.40 -13.31
CA ALA A 250 -8.70 -16.39 -13.85
C ALA A 250 -9.30 -14.99 -13.76
N MET A 251 -10.04 -14.58 -14.77
CA MET A 251 -10.67 -13.27 -14.84
C MET A 251 -12.20 -13.40 -14.84
N ARG A 252 -12.89 -12.62 -14.01
CA ARG A 252 -14.36 -12.62 -14.01
C ARG A 252 -14.92 -11.29 -13.55
N GLY A 253 -15.85 -10.72 -14.33
CA GLY A 253 -16.59 -9.51 -13.94
C GLY A 253 -15.71 -8.28 -13.64
N GLY A 254 -14.59 -8.12 -14.35
CA GLY A 254 -13.63 -7.02 -14.14
C GLY A 254 -12.57 -7.28 -13.06
N GLU A 255 -12.60 -8.44 -12.38
CA GLU A 255 -11.58 -8.80 -11.39
C GLU A 255 -10.65 -9.92 -11.88
N ALA A 256 -9.37 -9.80 -11.55
CA ALA A 256 -8.40 -10.89 -11.62
C ALA A 256 -8.44 -11.72 -10.32
N THR A 257 -8.40 -13.04 -10.43
CA THR A 257 -8.32 -13.99 -9.31
C THR A 257 -7.13 -14.91 -9.53
N PHE A 258 -6.26 -14.99 -8.52
CA PHE A 258 -5.07 -15.81 -8.51
C PHE A 258 -5.31 -17.02 -7.60
N MET A 259 -4.97 -18.21 -8.08
CA MET A 259 -5.06 -19.44 -7.30
C MET A 259 -3.69 -20.08 -7.19
N ASP A 260 -3.30 -20.37 -5.95
CA ASP A 260 -2.09 -21.13 -5.65
C ASP A 260 -2.39 -22.61 -5.84
N GLN A 261 -1.80 -23.25 -6.85
CA GLN A 261 -2.07 -24.65 -7.16
C GLN A 261 -1.57 -25.58 -6.04
N ALA A 262 -0.52 -25.19 -5.31
CA ALA A 262 0.04 -25.97 -4.21
C ALA A 262 -0.91 -26.06 -2.99
N THR A 263 -1.59 -24.97 -2.63
CA THR A 263 -2.48 -24.93 -1.45
C THR A 263 -3.97 -24.93 -1.80
N GLY A 264 -4.33 -24.78 -3.08
CA GLY A 264 -5.71 -24.61 -3.55
C GLY A 264 -6.34 -23.27 -3.13
N ARG A 265 -5.60 -22.36 -2.48
CA ARG A 265 -6.13 -21.08 -2.00
C ARG A 265 -6.30 -20.09 -3.14
N ARG A 266 -7.43 -19.39 -3.13
CA ARG A 266 -7.81 -18.40 -4.15
C ARG A 266 -7.90 -17.01 -3.56
N PHE A 267 -7.29 -16.03 -4.21
CA PHE A 267 -7.33 -14.63 -3.84
C PHE A 267 -7.72 -13.76 -5.03
N ARG A 268 -8.74 -12.92 -4.84
CA ARG A 268 -9.01 -11.82 -5.77
C ARG A 268 -7.84 -10.84 -5.71
N GLY A 269 -7.48 -10.24 -6.84
CA GLY A 269 -6.43 -9.23 -6.94
C GLY A 269 -6.65 -8.08 -5.96
N SER A 270 -7.90 -7.59 -5.85
CA SER A 270 -8.33 -6.61 -4.85
C SER A 270 -8.00 -7.00 -3.40
N ARG A 271 -8.03 -8.30 -3.06
CA ARG A 271 -7.66 -8.83 -1.73
C ARG A 271 -6.17 -9.08 -1.55
N LEU A 272 -5.40 -9.09 -2.64
CA LEU A 272 -3.95 -8.99 -2.62
C LEU A 272 -3.51 -7.53 -2.52
N GLY A 273 -4.34 -6.57 -2.89
CA GLY A 273 -4.07 -5.15 -2.72
C GLY A 273 -4.51 -4.38 -3.98
N PRO A 274 -4.77 -3.07 -3.87
CA PRO A 274 -5.14 -2.27 -5.03
C PRO A 274 -4.14 -2.37 -6.21
N ALA A 275 -2.84 -2.58 -5.94
CA ALA A 275 -1.80 -2.75 -6.95
C ALA A 275 -1.94 -4.02 -7.81
N TYR A 276 -2.72 -5.01 -7.34
CA TYR A 276 -2.97 -6.28 -8.02
C TYR A 276 -4.39 -6.33 -8.62
N SER A 277 -5.09 -5.19 -8.64
CA SER A 277 -6.33 -5.06 -9.40
C SER A 277 -6.07 -5.23 -10.90
N LEU A 278 -7.11 -5.60 -11.64
CA LEU A 278 -6.98 -5.84 -13.07
C LEU A 278 -6.51 -4.59 -13.83
N ASP A 279 -6.97 -3.40 -13.43
CA ASP A 279 -6.54 -2.12 -14.02
C ASP A 279 -5.04 -1.87 -13.83
N GLN A 280 -4.51 -2.18 -12.64
CA GLN A 280 -3.09 -2.01 -12.34
C GLN A 280 -2.23 -3.06 -13.03
N ILE A 281 -2.71 -4.30 -13.15
CA ILE A 281 -2.07 -5.34 -13.97
C ILE A 281 -2.07 -4.91 -15.44
N GLY A 282 -3.18 -4.39 -15.95
CA GLY A 282 -3.26 -3.84 -17.30
C GLY A 282 -2.22 -2.73 -17.52
N ALA A 283 -2.10 -1.80 -16.56
CA ALA A 283 -1.12 -0.71 -16.62
C ALA A 283 0.34 -1.20 -16.66
N ARG A 284 0.64 -2.32 -15.99
CA ARG A 284 1.97 -2.96 -16.04
C ARG A 284 2.26 -3.51 -17.43
N LEU A 285 1.31 -4.25 -17.99
CA LEU A 285 1.46 -4.93 -19.29
C LEU A 285 1.53 -3.95 -20.47
N SER A 286 1.03 -2.72 -20.31
CA SER A 286 0.97 -1.70 -21.35
C SER A 286 2.02 -0.59 -21.21
N ASN A 287 3.04 -0.78 -20.36
CA ASN A 287 4.05 0.25 -20.04
C ASN A 287 3.42 1.59 -19.62
N GLY A 288 2.37 1.54 -18.81
CA GLY A 288 1.67 2.71 -18.29
C GLY A 288 0.49 3.22 -19.11
N GLY A 289 0.17 2.62 -20.27
CA GLY A 289 -1.00 2.97 -21.07
C GLY A 289 -2.33 2.53 -20.46
N SER A 290 -3.37 3.37 -20.47
CA SER A 290 -4.71 2.95 -20.01
C SER A 290 -5.22 1.76 -20.81
N MET A 291 -5.66 0.71 -20.12
CA MET A 291 -6.14 -0.55 -20.71
C MET A 291 -7.64 -0.68 -20.47
N LEU A 292 -8.38 -0.98 -21.52
CA LEU A 292 -9.79 -1.33 -21.47
C LEU A 292 -9.92 -2.85 -21.37
N HIS A 293 -10.66 -3.31 -20.36
CA HIS A 293 -11.06 -4.71 -20.23
C HIS A 293 -12.47 -4.91 -20.77
N LEU A 294 -12.61 -5.75 -21.80
CA LEU A 294 -13.88 -6.16 -22.37
C LEU A 294 -14.05 -7.68 -22.26
N THR A 295 -15.29 -8.16 -22.24
CA THR A 295 -15.60 -9.59 -22.22
C THR A 295 -16.60 -9.97 -23.30
N PHE A 296 -16.44 -11.15 -23.90
CA PHE A 296 -17.39 -11.70 -24.85
C PHE A 296 -17.47 -13.22 -24.75
N ASN A 297 -18.61 -13.78 -25.16
CA ASN A 297 -18.83 -15.23 -25.10
C ASN A 297 -18.34 -15.92 -26.38
N ASN A 298 -18.00 -17.20 -26.29
CA ASN A 298 -17.61 -18.03 -27.43
C ASN A 298 -18.62 -18.02 -28.60
N LYS A 299 -19.92 -17.77 -28.33
CA LYS A 299 -20.97 -17.63 -29.36
C LYS A 299 -20.77 -16.43 -30.31
N LEU A 300 -19.92 -15.46 -29.94
CA LEU A 300 -19.57 -14.33 -30.78
C LEU A 300 -18.31 -14.59 -31.62
N VAL A 301 -17.57 -15.66 -31.36
CA VAL A 301 -16.40 -16.04 -32.17
C VAL A 301 -16.86 -16.60 -33.52
N ALA A 302 -16.34 -16.03 -34.59
CA ALA A 302 -16.60 -16.45 -35.97
C ALA A 302 -15.58 -17.50 -36.43
N THR A 303 -14.30 -17.19 -36.23
CA THR A 303 -13.15 -18.04 -36.61
C THR A 303 -12.00 -17.77 -35.64
N GLU A 304 -11.26 -18.82 -35.29
CA GLU A 304 -10.08 -18.78 -34.42
C GLU A 304 -8.88 -19.29 -35.22
N ASN A 305 -7.84 -18.48 -35.30
CA ASN A 305 -6.55 -18.82 -35.93
C ASN A 305 -5.44 -18.70 -34.89
N GLU A 306 -4.24 -19.21 -35.19
CA GLU A 306 -3.07 -19.13 -34.29
C GLU A 306 -2.67 -17.71 -33.90
N ARG A 307 -2.98 -16.70 -34.74
CA ARG A 307 -2.58 -15.30 -34.53
C ARG A 307 -3.74 -14.37 -34.18
N THR A 308 -4.95 -14.68 -34.64
CA THR A 308 -6.11 -13.79 -34.50
C THR A 308 -7.40 -14.55 -34.25
N VAL A 309 -8.29 -13.93 -33.48
CA VAL A 309 -9.67 -14.38 -33.26
C VAL A 309 -10.61 -13.38 -33.91
N SER A 310 -11.43 -13.85 -34.86
CA SER A 310 -12.46 -13.03 -35.49
C SER A 310 -13.75 -13.09 -34.66
N VAL A 311 -14.25 -11.93 -34.24
CA VAL A 311 -15.40 -11.81 -33.34
C VAL A 311 -16.49 -10.96 -33.98
N TRP A 312 -17.74 -11.42 -33.95
CA TRP A 312 -18.89 -10.65 -34.39
C TRP A 312 -19.17 -9.49 -33.43
N LEU A 313 -19.38 -8.29 -33.96
CA LEU A 313 -19.78 -7.15 -33.13
C LEU A 313 -21.21 -7.35 -32.63
N PRO A 314 -21.46 -7.24 -31.30
CA PRO A 314 -22.81 -7.20 -30.76
C PRO A 314 -23.62 -6.06 -31.41
N GLY A 315 -24.93 -6.24 -31.53
CA GLY A 315 -25.82 -5.28 -32.19
C GLY A 315 -25.76 -5.26 -33.73
N SER A 316 -24.70 -5.81 -34.35
CA SER A 316 -24.56 -5.85 -35.82
C SER A 316 -25.36 -6.95 -36.52
N LYS A 317 -26.11 -7.77 -35.78
CA LYS A 317 -26.81 -8.97 -36.29
C LYS A 317 -25.88 -9.90 -37.12
N ARG A 318 -24.62 -10.05 -36.68
CA ARG A 318 -23.57 -10.85 -37.35
C ARG A 318 -23.26 -10.42 -38.80
N GLN A 319 -23.33 -9.11 -39.06
CA GLN A 319 -22.93 -8.53 -40.34
C GLN A 319 -21.52 -7.96 -40.32
N ARG A 320 -21.02 -7.60 -39.13
CA ARG A 320 -19.71 -6.96 -38.94
C ARG A 320 -18.87 -7.75 -37.95
N LYS A 321 -17.60 -7.97 -38.27
CA LYS A 321 -16.64 -8.68 -37.41
C LYS A 321 -15.33 -7.92 -37.25
N VAL A 322 -14.67 -8.14 -36.12
CA VAL A 322 -13.36 -7.60 -35.75
C VAL A 322 -12.35 -8.72 -35.65
N ASN A 323 -11.13 -8.50 -36.12
CA ASN A 323 -10.01 -9.42 -35.91
C ASN A 323 -9.18 -8.94 -34.73
N LEU A 324 -9.15 -9.73 -33.66
CA LEU A 324 -8.44 -9.43 -32.43
C LEU A 324 -7.18 -10.29 -32.32
N PRO A 325 -5.99 -9.72 -32.05
CA PRO A 325 -4.78 -10.49 -31.82
C PRO A 325 -4.91 -11.46 -30.63
N VAL A 326 -4.44 -12.71 -30.77
CA VAL A 326 -4.51 -13.73 -29.71
C VAL A 326 -3.72 -13.31 -28.46
N ASN A 327 -2.63 -12.57 -28.62
CA ASN A 327 -1.85 -12.06 -27.49
C ASN A 327 -2.62 -11.06 -26.60
N MET A 328 -3.68 -10.41 -27.11
CA MET A 328 -4.53 -9.52 -26.31
C MET A 328 -5.70 -10.24 -25.62
N LEU A 329 -5.81 -11.55 -25.86
CA LEU A 329 -6.95 -12.36 -25.43
C LEU A 329 -6.54 -13.38 -24.36
N HIS A 330 -7.37 -13.50 -23.34
CA HIS A 330 -7.32 -14.57 -22.34
C HIS A 330 -8.65 -15.32 -22.34
N ARG A 331 -8.63 -16.65 -22.20
CA ARG A 331 -9.84 -17.48 -22.27
C ARG A 331 -10.07 -18.21 -20.95
N ASP A 332 -11.22 -17.93 -20.33
CA ASP A 332 -11.68 -18.60 -19.13
C ASP A 332 -12.95 -19.41 -19.44
N GLY A 333 -12.76 -20.67 -19.78
CA GLY A 333 -13.84 -21.58 -20.18
C GLY A 333 -14.55 -21.09 -21.46
N GLY A 334 -15.80 -20.63 -21.31
CA GLY A 334 -16.65 -20.12 -22.40
C GLY A 334 -16.59 -18.60 -22.61
N THR A 335 -15.83 -17.89 -21.78
CA THR A 335 -15.71 -16.42 -21.80
C THR A 335 -14.31 -16.01 -22.26
N TRP A 336 -14.26 -15.04 -23.15
CA TRP A 336 -13.04 -14.41 -23.63
C TRP A 336 -12.88 -13.03 -22.98
N HIS A 337 -11.66 -12.74 -22.56
CA HIS A 337 -11.24 -11.50 -21.92
C HIS A 337 -10.30 -10.78 -22.89
N LEU A 338 -10.64 -9.55 -23.25
CA LEU A 338 -9.86 -8.70 -24.13
C LEU A 338 -9.30 -7.54 -23.30
N LEU A 339 -7.97 -7.46 -23.19
CA LEU A 339 -7.30 -6.24 -22.69
C LEU A 339 -6.71 -5.50 -23.87
N VAL A 340 -7.21 -4.29 -24.14
CA VAL A 340 -6.74 -3.44 -25.24
C VAL A 340 -6.33 -2.07 -24.73
N PRO A 341 -5.21 -1.50 -25.20
CA PRO A 341 -4.87 -0.11 -24.93
C PRO A 341 -5.98 0.82 -25.43
N GLU A 342 -6.23 1.94 -24.73
CA GLU A 342 -7.20 2.94 -25.20
C GLU A 342 -6.82 3.53 -26.58
N THR A 343 -5.54 3.52 -26.93
CA THR A 343 -5.02 3.93 -28.24
C THR A 343 -5.20 2.87 -29.34
N PHE A 344 -5.71 1.68 -29.00
CA PHE A 344 -5.87 0.60 -29.97
C PHE A 344 -6.87 0.98 -31.06
N THR A 345 -6.48 0.77 -32.30
CA THR A 345 -7.33 0.95 -33.46
C THR A 345 -7.22 -0.25 -34.38
N GLY A 346 -8.30 -0.58 -35.06
CA GLY A 346 -8.33 -1.73 -35.96
C GLY A 346 -9.37 -1.58 -37.07
N MET A 347 -9.45 -2.63 -37.88
CA MET A 347 -10.38 -2.69 -39.00
C MET A 347 -11.57 -3.58 -38.70
N LEU A 348 -12.74 -3.08 -39.05
CA LEU A 348 -13.99 -3.80 -39.09
C LEU A 348 -14.16 -4.40 -40.47
N THR A 349 -14.56 -5.67 -40.53
CA THR A 349 -14.84 -6.38 -41.79
C THR A 349 -16.29 -6.80 -41.89
N ASP A 350 -16.81 -6.92 -43.11
CA ASP A 350 -18.12 -7.49 -43.38
C ASP A 350 -18.11 -9.03 -43.28
N ARG A 351 -19.27 -9.66 -43.50
CA ARG A 351 -19.39 -11.14 -43.48
C ARG A 351 -18.43 -11.82 -44.46
N SER A 352 -18.11 -11.17 -45.58
CA SER A 352 -17.25 -11.63 -46.67
C SER A 352 -15.78 -11.23 -46.51
N ASN A 353 -15.34 -10.82 -45.32
CA ASN A 353 -13.95 -10.37 -45.04
C ASN A 353 -13.54 -9.07 -45.76
N ARG A 354 -14.46 -8.28 -46.32
CA ARG A 354 -14.12 -7.00 -46.95
C ARG A 354 -14.10 -5.89 -45.90
N TYR A 355 -13.25 -4.89 -46.14
CA TYR A 355 -13.17 -3.71 -45.27
C TYR A 355 -14.52 -3.00 -45.19
N ALA A 356 -14.97 -2.72 -43.97
CA ALA A 356 -16.22 -2.01 -43.70
C ALA A 356 -15.99 -0.65 -43.05
N ALA A 357 -15.12 -0.57 -42.04
CA ALA A 357 -14.81 0.68 -41.32
C ALA A 357 -13.54 0.51 -40.46
N ARG A 358 -13.00 1.62 -39.96
CA ARG A 358 -12.04 1.62 -38.84
C ARG A 358 -12.79 1.72 -37.51
N PHE A 359 -12.26 1.13 -36.45
CA PHE A 359 -12.79 1.28 -35.09
C PHE A 359 -11.69 1.73 -34.12
N THR A 360 -12.10 2.35 -33.02
CA THR A 360 -11.26 2.68 -31.87
C THR A 360 -11.61 1.79 -30.67
N ALA A 361 -10.76 1.78 -29.65
CA ALA A 361 -11.05 1.06 -28.41
C ALA A 361 -12.38 1.51 -27.76
N THR A 362 -12.75 2.77 -27.91
CA THR A 362 -14.07 3.33 -27.53
C THR A 362 -15.22 2.69 -28.31
N THR A 363 -15.09 2.54 -29.63
CA THR A 363 -16.11 1.86 -30.45
C THR A 363 -16.32 0.40 -30.00
N LEU A 364 -15.24 -0.30 -29.62
CA LEU A 364 -15.33 -1.64 -29.07
C LEU A 364 -16.04 -1.63 -27.71
N ALA A 365 -15.69 -0.69 -26.82
CA ALA A 365 -16.31 -0.60 -25.50
C ALA A 365 -17.81 -0.32 -25.61
N ASP A 366 -18.24 0.56 -26.52
CA ASP A 366 -19.66 0.83 -26.74
C ASP A 366 -20.40 -0.40 -27.30
N ALA A 367 -19.75 -1.20 -28.15
CA ALA A 367 -20.35 -2.41 -28.74
C ALA A 367 -20.43 -3.59 -27.77
N PHE A 368 -19.39 -3.82 -26.96
CA PHE A 368 -19.32 -4.94 -26.01
C PHE A 368 -19.89 -4.61 -24.63
N GLY A 369 -20.25 -3.34 -24.40
CA GLY A 369 -20.65 -2.81 -23.11
C GLY A 369 -19.45 -2.23 -22.38
N ARG A 370 -19.57 -0.97 -21.92
CA ARG A 370 -18.51 -0.32 -21.15
C ARG A 370 -18.32 -1.08 -19.85
N PRO A 371 -17.07 -1.33 -19.42
CA PRO A 371 -16.85 -1.83 -18.08
C PRO A 371 -17.44 -0.79 -17.11
N GLU A 372 -18.43 -1.20 -16.31
CA GLU A 372 -18.82 -0.37 -15.17
C GLU A 372 -17.55 -0.18 -14.35
N ARG A 373 -17.05 1.06 -14.24
CA ARG A 373 -15.99 1.42 -13.29
C ARG A 373 -16.60 1.30 -11.88
N ARG A 374 -16.86 0.07 -11.45
CA ARG A 374 -17.22 -0.23 -10.07
C ARG A 374 -15.96 -0.01 -9.27
N ILE A 375 -15.90 1.16 -8.64
CA ILE A 375 -15.14 1.32 -7.40
C ILE A 375 -15.83 0.40 -6.41
N GLU A 376 -15.51 -0.90 -6.46
CA GLU A 376 -15.98 -1.85 -5.46
C GLU A 376 -15.38 -1.46 -4.11
N PRO A 377 -16.17 -1.53 -3.02
CA PRO A 377 -15.67 -1.27 -1.69
C PRO A 377 -14.56 -2.27 -1.36
N LEU A 378 -13.34 -1.76 -1.13
CA LEU A 378 -12.14 -2.59 -1.00
C LEU A 378 -12.06 -3.37 0.34
N THR A 379 -12.97 -3.15 1.28
CA THR A 379 -13.17 -3.94 2.52
C THR A 379 -14.46 -3.45 3.20
N ALA A 380 -15.21 -4.16 4.03
CA ALA A 380 -15.16 -5.49 4.61
C ALA A 380 -16.62 -5.95 4.77
N THR A 381 -16.90 -7.25 4.73
CA THR A 381 -18.14 -7.74 5.33
C THR A 381 -18.11 -7.28 6.80
N PRO A 382 -19.16 -6.62 7.31
CA PRO A 382 -19.16 -6.15 8.69
C PRO A 382 -18.84 -7.35 9.57
N ARG A 383 -17.81 -7.20 10.42
CA ARG A 383 -17.53 -8.16 11.48
C ARG A 383 -18.71 -8.07 12.43
N THR A 384 -19.74 -8.87 12.20
CA THR A 384 -20.84 -9.04 13.17
C THR A 384 -20.21 -9.31 14.52
N ARG A 385 -20.49 -8.44 15.49
CA ARG A 385 -20.04 -8.63 16.87
C ARG A 385 -20.45 -10.04 17.32
N ILE A 386 -19.45 -10.87 17.66
CA ILE A 386 -19.70 -12.22 18.16
C ILE A 386 -20.22 -12.07 19.59
N VAL A 387 -21.51 -12.36 19.79
CA VAL A 387 -22.15 -12.32 21.11
C VAL A 387 -21.66 -13.51 21.95
N ARG A 388 -20.93 -13.25 23.03
CA ARG A 388 -20.33 -14.28 23.91
C ARG A 388 -21.23 -14.74 25.07
N TYR A 389 -22.36 -14.06 25.32
CA TYR A 389 -23.19 -14.27 26.52
C TYR A 389 -24.64 -14.64 26.19
N ALA A 390 -24.88 -15.85 25.68
CA ALA A 390 -26.23 -16.34 25.47
C ALA A 390 -26.36 -17.78 26.00
N SER A 391 -27.31 -17.99 26.91
CA SER A 391 -27.57 -19.27 27.58
C SER A 391 -28.55 -20.16 26.80
N SER A 392 -29.23 -19.65 25.76
CA SER A 392 -30.07 -20.43 24.85
C SER A 392 -29.94 -20.01 23.37
N GLU A 393 -30.35 -20.88 22.45
CA GLU A 393 -30.33 -20.64 21.00
C GLU A 393 -31.28 -19.50 20.58
N ALA A 394 -32.45 -19.39 21.22
CA ALA A 394 -33.37 -18.27 21.01
C ALA A 394 -32.76 -16.93 21.44
N GLN A 395 -32.04 -16.92 22.57
CA GLN A 395 -31.33 -15.74 23.07
C GLN A 395 -30.13 -15.38 22.19
N ARG A 396 -29.41 -16.37 21.63
CA ARG A 396 -28.36 -16.13 20.62
C ARG A 396 -28.92 -15.40 19.41
N ARG A 397 -30.06 -15.85 18.87
CA ARG A 397 -30.71 -15.23 17.71
C ARG A 397 -31.19 -13.81 18.02
N TYR A 398 -31.79 -13.59 19.18
CA TYR A 398 -32.21 -12.27 19.63
C TYR A 398 -31.01 -11.31 19.77
N TYR A 399 -29.94 -11.71 20.46
CA TYR A 399 -28.75 -10.84 20.60
C TYR A 399 -28.00 -10.65 19.28
N GLN A 400 -28.00 -11.62 18.38
CA GLN A 400 -27.48 -11.42 17.03
C GLN A 400 -28.33 -10.40 16.25
N SER A 401 -29.65 -10.40 16.40
CA SER A 401 -30.48 -9.38 15.75
C SER A 401 -30.24 -7.99 16.35
N GLN A 402 -30.06 -7.88 17.67
CA GLN A 402 -29.73 -6.60 18.31
C GLN A 402 -28.33 -6.11 17.91
N ALA A 403 -27.34 -7.00 17.84
CA ALA A 403 -25.99 -6.67 17.38
C ALA A 403 -26.01 -6.13 15.95
N ARG A 404 -26.80 -6.72 15.04
CA ARG A 404 -26.99 -6.20 13.67
C ARG A 404 -27.57 -4.78 13.66
N LYS A 405 -28.61 -4.52 14.46
CA LYS A 405 -29.20 -3.17 14.57
C LYS A 405 -28.20 -2.14 15.11
N LEU A 406 -27.39 -2.53 16.10
CA LEU A 406 -26.33 -1.68 16.63
C LEU A 406 -25.22 -1.43 15.60
N ASP A 407 -24.83 -2.46 14.84
CA ASP A 407 -23.84 -2.33 13.77
C ASP A 407 -24.38 -1.40 12.65
N GLU A 408 -25.65 -1.51 12.27
CA GLU A 408 -26.31 -0.61 11.31
C GLU A 408 -26.32 0.85 11.79
N LEU A 409 -26.67 1.10 13.06
CA LEU A 409 -26.64 2.43 13.67
C LEU A 409 -25.21 2.99 13.69
N ALA A 410 -24.23 2.20 14.11
CA ALA A 410 -22.83 2.61 14.12
C ALA A 410 -22.34 2.97 12.71
N MET A 411 -22.69 2.16 11.70
CA MET A 411 -22.34 2.43 10.30
C MET A 411 -22.98 3.71 9.77
N MET A 412 -24.25 4.00 10.14
CA MET A 412 -24.89 5.27 9.81
C MET A 412 -24.18 6.47 10.45
N VAL A 413 -23.85 6.38 11.74
CA VAL A 413 -23.13 7.45 12.46
C VAL A 413 -21.75 7.69 11.87
N GLU A 414 -20.99 6.63 11.56
CA GLU A 414 -19.68 6.75 10.92
C GLU A 414 -19.77 7.43 9.55
N GLY A 415 -20.76 7.05 8.73
CA GLY A 415 -20.97 7.66 7.41
C GLY A 415 -21.45 9.09 7.45
N LEU A 416 -22.34 9.46 8.38
CA LEU A 416 -22.75 10.85 8.60
C LEU A 416 -21.60 11.72 9.09
N ASN A 417 -20.77 11.19 10.00
CA ASN A 417 -19.57 11.87 10.46
C ASN A 417 -18.56 12.07 9.33
N ALA A 418 -18.37 11.08 8.45
CA ALA A 418 -17.56 11.21 7.25
C ALA A 418 -18.12 12.29 6.32
N ALA A 419 -19.44 12.28 6.05
CA ALA A 419 -20.09 13.30 5.22
C ALA A 419 -19.91 14.71 5.80
N CYS A 420 -20.07 14.89 7.12
CA CYS A 420 -19.84 16.17 7.79
C CYS A 420 -18.40 16.68 7.62
N ARG A 421 -17.39 15.80 7.75
CA ARG A 421 -15.98 16.18 7.55
C ARG A 421 -15.74 16.64 6.12
N ILE A 422 -16.26 15.89 5.15
CA ILE A 422 -16.09 16.19 3.72
C ILE A 422 -16.83 17.46 3.32
N GLN A 423 -18.05 17.67 3.83
CA GLN A 423 -18.80 18.90 3.63
C GLN A 423 -18.04 20.13 4.17
N ARG A 424 -17.45 20.04 5.36
CA ARG A 424 -16.62 21.13 5.91
C ARG A 424 -15.41 21.41 5.02
N ALA A 425 -14.72 20.37 4.55
CA ALA A 425 -13.58 20.53 3.63
C ALA A 425 -13.98 21.15 2.28
N GLY A 426 -15.19 20.86 1.78
CA GLY A 426 -15.75 21.42 0.55
C GLY A 426 -16.27 22.86 0.67
N GLY A 427 -16.13 23.52 1.83
CA GLY A 427 -16.70 24.85 2.06
C GLY A 427 -18.20 24.83 2.32
N CYS A 428 -18.67 23.84 3.08
CA CYS A 428 -20.06 23.59 3.44
C CYS A 428 -20.98 23.06 2.32
N ASP A 429 -20.42 22.77 1.14
CA ASP A 429 -21.11 22.05 0.04
C ASP A 429 -20.64 20.58 0.01
N LEU A 430 -21.56 19.66 0.32
CA LEU A 430 -21.28 18.23 0.31
C LEU A 430 -20.99 17.71 -1.10
N ALA A 431 -21.68 18.22 -2.13
CA ALA A 431 -21.46 17.78 -3.50
C ALA A 431 -20.06 18.18 -3.98
N LYS A 432 -19.59 19.39 -3.62
CA LYS A 432 -18.21 19.81 -3.85
C LYS A 432 -17.22 18.96 -3.07
N GLY A 433 -17.44 18.74 -1.77
CA GLY A 433 -16.56 17.88 -0.97
C GLY A 433 -16.44 16.45 -1.51
N LEU A 434 -17.55 15.88 -2.01
CA LEU A 434 -17.55 14.56 -2.65
C LEU A 434 -16.77 14.54 -3.97
N ARG A 435 -16.89 15.59 -4.80
CA ARG A 435 -16.05 15.74 -6.01
C ARG A 435 -14.57 15.81 -5.65
N ASP A 436 -14.21 16.60 -4.64
CA ASP A 436 -12.81 16.74 -4.18
C ASP A 436 -12.26 15.41 -3.63
N LEU A 437 -13.05 14.67 -2.85
CA LEU A 437 -12.67 13.34 -2.36
C LEU A 437 -12.50 12.34 -3.51
N ASN A 438 -13.36 12.38 -4.52
CA ASN A 438 -13.23 11.54 -5.70
C ASN A 438 -11.97 11.89 -6.51
N ASN A 439 -11.71 13.18 -6.72
CA ASN A 439 -10.49 13.66 -7.38
C ASN A 439 -9.23 13.21 -6.63
N ARG A 440 -9.25 13.23 -5.29
CA ARG A 440 -8.17 12.70 -4.45
C ARG A 440 -8.00 11.19 -4.60
N ALA A 441 -9.10 10.44 -4.69
CA ALA A 441 -9.04 9.00 -4.93
C ALA A 441 -8.48 8.68 -6.33
N ASP A 442 -8.88 9.43 -7.35
CA ASP A 442 -8.38 9.29 -8.71
C ASP A 442 -6.90 9.67 -8.80
N TRP A 443 -6.48 10.76 -8.13
CA TRP A 443 -5.08 11.13 -7.99
C TRP A 443 -4.26 10.05 -7.28
N ALA A 444 -4.72 9.55 -6.13
CA ALA A 444 -4.05 8.48 -5.39
C ALA A 444 -3.93 7.20 -6.23
N ARG A 445 -4.92 6.90 -7.09
CA ARG A 445 -4.86 5.78 -8.03
C ARG A 445 -3.81 6.00 -9.12
N GLY A 446 -3.70 7.21 -9.67
CA GLY A 446 -2.65 7.58 -10.62
C GLY A 446 -1.26 7.48 -10.01
N GLU A 447 -1.10 7.97 -8.79
CA GLU A 447 0.12 7.91 -8.01
C GLU A 447 0.52 6.47 -7.64
N LEU A 448 -0.45 5.60 -7.34
CA LEU A 448 -0.21 4.16 -7.16
C LEU A 448 0.23 3.51 -8.47
N ARG A 449 -0.42 3.87 -9.58
CA ARG A 449 -0.09 3.36 -10.91
C ARG A 449 1.34 3.71 -11.30
N ALA A 450 1.77 4.94 -11.06
CA ALA A 450 3.15 5.37 -11.30
C ALA A 450 4.16 4.55 -10.48
N ALA A 451 3.88 4.32 -9.20
CA ALA A 451 4.74 3.52 -8.33
C ALA A 451 4.82 2.05 -8.78
N VAL A 452 3.71 1.49 -9.27
CA VAL A 452 3.64 0.15 -9.86
C VAL A 452 4.49 0.04 -11.13
N ILE A 453 4.46 1.03 -12.01
CA ILE A 453 5.29 1.06 -13.22
C ILE A 453 6.77 1.18 -12.84
N ALA A 454 7.10 2.04 -11.87
CA ALA A 454 8.47 2.16 -11.37
C ALA A 454 9.00 0.85 -10.77
N LEU A 455 8.14 0.03 -10.14
CA LEU A 455 8.52 -1.31 -9.69
C LEU A 455 8.84 -2.23 -10.88
N ASN A 456 8.05 -2.19 -11.97
CA ASN A 456 8.35 -2.97 -13.17
C ASN A 456 9.71 -2.58 -13.76
N ASP A 457 9.96 -1.27 -13.92
CA ASP A 457 11.25 -0.77 -14.41
C ASP A 457 12.41 -1.21 -13.49
N ALA A 458 12.21 -1.20 -12.18
CA ALA A 458 13.20 -1.65 -11.21
C ALA A 458 13.49 -3.16 -11.33
N ILE A 459 12.45 -3.97 -11.56
CA ILE A 459 12.56 -5.42 -11.79
C ILE A 459 13.31 -5.71 -13.09
N ASP A 460 12.96 -5.02 -14.18
CA ASP A 460 13.59 -5.22 -15.49
C ASP A 460 15.07 -4.83 -15.49
N ASN A 461 15.42 -3.78 -14.75
CA ASN A 461 16.81 -3.36 -14.55
C ASN A 461 17.56 -4.18 -13.49
N ASN A 462 16.88 -5.14 -12.85
CA ASN A 462 17.41 -5.98 -11.77
C ASN A 462 18.00 -5.15 -10.60
N ASP A 463 17.46 -3.95 -10.36
CA ASP A 463 17.87 -3.06 -9.26
C ASP A 463 17.14 -3.44 -7.98
N THR A 464 17.83 -4.23 -7.16
CA THR A 464 17.30 -4.77 -5.92
C THR A 464 16.94 -3.70 -4.89
N ASP A 465 17.68 -2.60 -4.84
CA ASP A 465 17.43 -1.54 -3.86
C ASP A 465 16.20 -0.75 -4.27
N LEU A 466 16.10 -0.43 -5.55
CA LEU A 466 14.93 0.23 -6.12
C LEU A 466 13.67 -0.63 -6.03
N ILE A 467 13.76 -1.95 -6.15
CA ILE A 467 12.60 -2.87 -5.95
C ILE A 467 12.04 -2.78 -4.53
N VAL A 468 12.89 -2.64 -3.50
CA VAL A 468 12.40 -2.50 -2.10
C VAL A 468 11.74 -1.15 -1.91
N GLU A 469 12.40 -0.08 -2.38
CA GLU A 469 11.90 1.27 -2.25
C GLU A 469 10.57 1.46 -2.97
N THR A 470 10.46 0.96 -4.21
CA THR A 470 9.22 1.00 -4.99
C THR A 470 8.12 0.15 -4.37
N ARG A 471 8.43 -1.01 -3.74
CA ARG A 471 7.44 -1.78 -2.96
C ARG A 471 6.96 -1.03 -1.72
N GLU A 472 7.86 -0.40 -0.96
CA GLU A 472 7.49 0.43 0.18
C GLU A 472 6.65 1.64 -0.26
N GLU A 473 6.95 2.22 -1.42
CA GLU A 473 6.15 3.28 -2.03
C GLU A 473 4.76 2.78 -2.45
N ILE A 474 4.66 1.62 -3.11
CA ILE A 474 3.39 0.98 -3.44
C ILE A 474 2.55 0.77 -2.18
N GLU A 475 3.12 0.21 -1.10
CA GLU A 475 2.42 0.04 0.18
C GLU A 475 1.85 1.38 0.70
N ARG A 476 2.64 2.46 0.62
CA ARG A 476 2.19 3.82 1.02
C ARG A 476 1.07 4.35 0.11
N ARG A 477 1.20 4.23 -1.21
CA ARG A 477 0.20 4.71 -2.18
C ARG A 477 -1.09 3.90 -2.12
N GLU A 478 -0.99 2.59 -1.91
CA GLU A 478 -2.14 1.72 -1.65
C GLU A 478 -2.91 2.18 -0.41
N GLN A 479 -2.20 2.52 0.67
CA GLN A 479 -2.84 2.98 1.90
C GLN A 479 -3.58 4.31 1.71
N ALA A 480 -2.99 5.28 1.00
CA ALA A 480 -3.65 6.54 0.68
C ALA A 480 -4.92 6.36 -0.17
N LEU A 481 -4.87 5.44 -1.16
CA LEU A 481 -6.03 5.11 -1.99
C LEU A 481 -7.14 4.44 -1.16
N LEU A 482 -6.76 3.48 -0.31
CA LEU A 482 -7.69 2.77 0.57
C LEU A 482 -8.36 3.72 1.58
N GLU A 483 -7.64 4.71 2.09
CA GLU A 483 -8.21 5.73 2.97
C GLU A 483 -9.29 6.55 2.26
N CYS A 484 -9.02 7.03 1.05
CA CYS A 484 -10.01 7.77 0.26
C CYS A 484 -11.25 6.91 -0.04
N GLN A 485 -11.05 5.64 -0.41
CA GLN A 485 -12.14 4.72 -0.70
C GLN A 485 -12.96 4.37 0.53
N ARG A 486 -12.33 4.15 1.68
CA ARG A 486 -13.03 3.90 2.96
C ARG A 486 -13.95 5.06 3.32
N GLU A 487 -13.51 6.31 3.15
CA GLU A 487 -14.37 7.46 3.42
C GLU A 487 -15.55 7.54 2.44
N LEU A 488 -15.34 7.26 1.15
CA LEU A 488 -16.43 7.17 0.16
C LEU A 488 -17.43 6.06 0.51
N ASP A 489 -16.93 4.89 0.91
CA ASP A 489 -17.76 3.73 1.24
C ASP A 489 -18.61 3.97 2.50
N LYS A 490 -18.05 4.60 3.55
CA LYS A 490 -18.82 5.00 4.74
C LYS A 490 -20.02 5.88 4.37
N ILE A 491 -19.80 6.88 3.51
CA ILE A 491 -20.87 7.79 3.07
C ILE A 491 -21.91 7.04 2.23
N ARG A 492 -21.47 6.20 1.29
CA ARG A 492 -22.36 5.37 0.44
C ARG A 492 -23.22 4.42 1.26
N ILE A 493 -22.63 3.77 2.26
CA ILE A 493 -23.32 2.84 3.16
C ILE A 493 -24.37 3.59 3.98
N ALA A 494 -24.03 4.73 4.58
CA ALA A 494 -24.99 5.53 5.34
C ALA A 494 -26.15 6.02 4.47
N ALA A 495 -25.87 6.49 3.25
CA ALA A 495 -26.91 6.89 2.30
C ALA A 495 -27.86 5.73 1.97
N ARG A 496 -27.30 4.54 1.71
CA ARG A 496 -28.09 3.32 1.46
C ARG A 496 -28.96 2.93 2.64
N LEU A 497 -28.42 2.96 3.86
CA LEU A 497 -29.16 2.64 5.09
C LEU A 497 -30.27 3.68 5.37
N ALA A 498 -30.05 4.93 5.00
CA ALA A 498 -31.04 6.01 5.08
C ALA A 498 -32.06 6.00 3.93
N GLY A 499 -31.90 5.14 2.91
CA GLY A 499 -32.76 5.11 1.73
C GLY A 499 -32.56 6.28 0.76
N ILE A 500 -31.46 7.01 0.86
CA ILE A 500 -31.15 8.19 0.05
C ILE A 500 -30.12 7.83 -1.02
N THR A 501 -30.28 8.38 -2.22
CA THR A 501 -29.27 8.26 -3.28
C THR A 501 -28.20 9.34 -3.09
N PRO A 502 -26.90 8.99 -2.93
CA PRO A 502 -25.85 10.00 -2.90
C PRO A 502 -25.87 10.84 -4.19
N PRO A 503 -25.51 12.14 -4.15
CA PRO A 503 -25.44 12.95 -5.37
C PRO A 503 -24.56 12.27 -6.44
N GLU A 504 -25.03 12.27 -7.70
CA GLU A 504 -24.50 11.45 -8.80
C GLU A 504 -22.98 11.51 -8.98
N GLN A 505 -22.37 10.34 -9.17
CA GLN A 505 -20.94 10.08 -9.34
C GLN A 505 -20.48 10.17 -10.81
N THR A 506 -20.89 11.18 -11.55
CA THR A 506 -20.37 11.33 -12.93
C THR A 506 -19.12 12.19 -12.95
N ASN A 507 -17.94 11.55 -13.03
CA ASN A 507 -16.81 12.12 -13.75
C ASN A 507 -17.23 12.23 -15.22
N LYS A 508 -17.96 13.29 -15.58
CA LYS A 508 -17.86 13.79 -16.95
C LYS A 508 -16.55 14.55 -16.98
N GLU A 509 -15.53 13.93 -17.56
CA GLU A 509 -14.44 14.67 -18.18
C GLU A 509 -15.10 15.72 -19.07
N GLN A 510 -15.18 16.96 -18.57
CA GLN A 510 -15.37 18.12 -19.42
C GLN A 510 -14.06 18.28 -20.18
N HIS A 511 -13.91 17.48 -21.24
CA HIS A 511 -13.06 17.89 -22.34
C HIS A 511 -13.69 19.17 -22.88
N HIS A 512 -13.08 20.31 -22.55
CA HIS A 512 -13.16 21.48 -23.40
C HIS A 512 -12.58 21.05 -24.75
N GLU A 513 -13.45 20.78 -25.72
CA GLU A 513 -13.08 20.92 -27.13
C GLU A 513 -12.64 22.38 -27.33
N PRO A 514 -11.41 22.66 -27.80
CA PRO A 514 -11.13 23.94 -28.40
C PRO A 514 -11.90 23.97 -29.72
N ASP A 515 -12.82 24.93 -29.79
CA ASP A 515 -13.62 25.25 -30.97
C ASP A 515 -12.71 25.38 -32.19
N SER A 516 -12.95 24.51 -33.16
CA SER A 516 -12.23 24.45 -34.42
C SER A 516 -12.52 25.71 -35.24
N LYS A 517 -11.51 26.55 -35.43
CA LYS A 517 -11.39 27.38 -36.63
C LYS A 517 -10.08 27.04 -37.33
N GLU A 518 -10.24 26.42 -38.49
CA GLU A 518 -9.25 26.24 -39.54
C GLU A 518 -8.42 27.53 -39.71
N HIS A 519 -7.13 27.41 -40.07
CA HIS A 519 -6.50 28.11 -41.19
C HIS A 519 -5.16 27.44 -41.53
N GLN A 520 -4.86 27.49 -42.82
CA GLN A 520 -3.99 26.63 -43.62
C GLN A 520 -2.47 26.94 -43.57
N TYR A 521 -1.68 25.87 -43.81
CA TYR A 521 -0.39 25.75 -44.50
C TYR A 521 0.83 26.63 -44.13
N GLY A 522 1.96 25.97 -43.83
CA GLY A 522 3.31 26.55 -43.92
C GLY A 522 4.44 25.63 -43.43
N ASN A 523 5.26 25.15 -44.38
CA ASN A 523 6.40 24.22 -44.28
C ASN A 523 7.60 24.65 -43.39
N ARG A 524 8.31 23.62 -42.84
CA ARG A 524 9.77 23.54 -42.48
C ARG A 524 10.27 24.46 -41.33
N SER A 525 11.31 24.19 -40.54
CA SER A 525 12.31 23.12 -40.34
C SER A 525 13.08 23.41 -39.03
N ASP A 526 13.72 22.40 -38.47
CA ASP A 526 14.86 22.43 -37.54
C ASP A 526 14.74 23.02 -36.12
N GLY A 527 15.03 22.15 -35.14
CA GLY A 527 16.17 22.39 -34.25
C GLY A 527 15.93 23.05 -32.88
N ARG A 528 16.24 22.25 -31.85
CA ARG A 528 16.82 22.62 -30.54
C ARG A 528 15.92 23.17 -29.42
N HIS A 529 15.88 22.36 -28.36
CA HIS A 529 15.75 22.75 -26.96
C HIS A 529 16.62 23.96 -26.60
N VAL A 530 16.04 24.99 -25.94
CA VAL A 530 16.62 25.69 -24.77
C VAL A 530 15.47 26.31 -23.94
N LEU A 531 15.55 26.16 -22.62
CA LEU A 531 14.70 26.76 -21.57
C LEU A 531 14.73 28.31 -21.61
N PRO A 532 13.66 29.03 -21.21
CA PRO A 532 13.72 30.48 -21.10
C PRO A 532 14.26 30.89 -19.72
N ASN A 533 15.19 31.84 -19.70
CA ASN A 533 15.17 32.90 -18.70
C ASN A 533 16.02 34.10 -19.15
N VAL A 534 15.59 35.25 -18.65
CA VAL A 534 16.24 36.58 -18.65
C VAL A 534 15.74 37.55 -19.74
N ARG A 535 14.91 38.52 -19.29
CA ARG A 535 14.64 39.83 -19.91
C ARG A 535 15.92 40.68 -19.92
N PRO A 536 16.04 41.70 -20.79
CA PRO A 536 15.62 43.07 -20.39
C PRO A 536 15.04 43.94 -21.52
N ASP A 537 14.33 45.01 -21.11
CA ASP A 537 14.30 46.43 -21.60
C ASP A 537 14.47 46.71 -23.12
N GLU A 538 13.81 47.68 -23.77
CA GLU A 538 13.21 48.95 -23.34
C GLU A 538 12.54 49.62 -24.56
N THR A 539 11.76 50.70 -24.33
CA THR A 539 11.34 51.77 -25.28
C THR A 539 10.39 51.36 -26.43
N THR A 540 9.35 52.08 -26.85
CA THR A 540 8.85 53.47 -26.71
C THR A 540 7.39 53.40 -27.23
N GLY A 541 6.36 53.98 -26.60
CA GLY A 541 6.06 55.41 -26.51
C GLY A 541 4.63 55.70 -26.99
N THR A 542 3.87 56.45 -26.17
CA THR A 542 2.75 57.39 -26.52
C THR A 542 1.48 56.83 -27.20
N SER A 543 0.23 57.21 -26.91
CA SER A 543 -0.38 58.23 -26.04
C SER A 543 -1.89 57.93 -25.89
N GLU A 544 -2.45 58.29 -24.73
CA GLU A 544 -3.75 58.95 -24.48
C GLU A 544 -4.98 58.67 -25.37
N HIS A 545 -6.06 58.13 -24.77
CA HIS A 545 -7.33 58.85 -24.54
C HIS A 545 -8.42 57.94 -23.90
N ASP A 546 -8.92 58.38 -22.74
CA ASP A 546 -10.24 58.07 -22.13
C ASP A 546 -11.35 58.87 -22.87
N PRO A 547 -12.66 58.75 -22.54
CA PRO A 547 -13.50 57.59 -22.15
C PRO A 547 -14.82 57.55 -23.00
N ASP A 548 -15.79 56.71 -22.60
CA ASP A 548 -17.22 57.06 -22.48
C ASP A 548 -18.30 56.16 -23.16
N HIS A 549 -19.36 55.94 -22.36
CA HIS A 549 -20.75 55.53 -22.61
C HIS A 549 -21.16 54.32 -23.50
N GLY A 550 -21.83 53.36 -22.84
CA GLY A 550 -23.30 53.32 -22.89
C GLY A 550 -24.02 52.21 -23.67
N ASN A 551 -24.89 51.52 -22.92
CA ASN A 551 -26.20 50.97 -23.32
C ASN A 551 -26.35 49.56 -23.94
N ARG A 552 -26.94 48.69 -23.10
CA ARG A 552 -28.16 47.88 -23.33
C ARG A 552 -28.52 47.49 -24.78
N HIS A 553 -28.58 46.18 -25.01
CA HIS A 553 -29.74 45.53 -25.62
C HIS A 553 -29.73 44.01 -25.36
N ASP A 554 -30.71 43.52 -24.60
CA ASP A 554 -31.21 42.15 -24.76
C ASP A 554 -31.98 42.06 -26.10
N PRO A 555 -32.01 40.87 -26.71
CA PRO A 555 -33.32 40.28 -26.90
C PRO A 555 -33.40 38.80 -26.50
N VAL A 556 -34.54 38.52 -25.90
CA VAL A 556 -35.15 37.23 -25.62
C VAL A 556 -35.25 36.40 -26.90
N GLY A 557 -34.75 35.15 -26.83
CA GLY A 557 -34.93 34.11 -27.83
C GLY A 557 -35.16 32.77 -27.12
N SER A 558 -36.43 32.39 -27.04
CA SER A 558 -36.98 31.16 -26.48
C SER A 558 -36.34 29.87 -27.02
N GLY A 559 -35.97 28.96 -26.12
CA GLY A 559 -35.59 27.59 -26.46
C GLY A 559 -35.80 26.66 -25.26
N GLU A 560 -36.79 25.79 -25.38
CA GLU A 560 -37.17 24.77 -24.41
C GLU A 560 -35.99 23.87 -24.00
N GLN A 561 -35.51 24.01 -22.76
CA GLN A 561 -34.78 22.96 -22.05
C GLN A 561 -35.16 23.01 -20.58
N GLY A 562 -35.87 22.00 -20.08
CA GLY A 562 -36.18 21.97 -18.66
C GLY A 562 -36.95 20.75 -18.21
N THR A 563 -36.32 19.58 -18.14
CA THR A 563 -36.81 18.48 -17.27
C THR A 563 -35.72 17.52 -16.76
N ARG A 564 -34.42 17.81 -16.92
CA ARG A 564 -33.34 16.92 -16.39
C ARG A 564 -32.33 17.56 -15.44
N THR A 565 -32.41 18.86 -15.17
CA THR A 565 -31.51 19.58 -14.26
C THR A 565 -32.10 19.79 -12.85
N ALA A 566 -33.42 19.72 -12.68
CA ALA A 566 -34.09 19.92 -11.40
C ALA A 566 -33.86 18.78 -10.39
N ASP A 567 -33.65 17.55 -10.88
CA ASP A 567 -33.59 16.34 -10.06
C ASP A 567 -32.25 16.17 -9.31
N ARG A 568 -31.15 16.72 -9.86
CA ARG A 568 -29.80 16.61 -9.28
C ARG A 568 -29.57 17.47 -8.04
N GLY A 569 -30.27 18.60 -7.94
CA GLY A 569 -30.20 19.50 -6.79
C GLY A 569 -31.11 19.08 -5.63
N ALA A 570 -32.05 18.16 -5.86
CA ALA A 570 -32.97 17.66 -4.85
C ALA A 570 -32.28 16.65 -3.92
N ALA A 571 -31.60 15.65 -4.48
CA ALA A 571 -30.91 14.60 -3.72
C ALA A 571 -29.80 15.15 -2.79
N GLY A 572 -29.04 16.16 -3.23
CA GLY A 572 -28.05 16.84 -2.39
C GLY A 572 -28.67 17.61 -1.22
N ARG A 573 -29.81 18.26 -1.46
CA ARG A 573 -30.57 19.01 -0.44
C ARG A 573 -31.24 18.09 0.57
N GLU A 574 -31.75 16.93 0.14
CA GLU A 574 -32.30 15.90 1.02
C GLU A 574 -31.24 15.31 1.96
N PHE A 575 -30.03 15.04 1.44
CA PHE A 575 -28.94 14.53 2.28
C PHE A 575 -28.42 15.60 3.26
N ASP A 576 -28.32 16.86 2.83
CA ASP A 576 -27.98 17.99 3.72
C ASP A 576 -29.07 18.27 4.77
N ALA A 577 -30.34 17.97 4.47
CA ALA A 577 -31.43 18.02 5.43
C ALA A 577 -31.30 16.88 6.46
N LEU A 578 -31.02 15.65 6.03
CA LEU A 578 -30.76 14.51 6.92
C LEU A 578 -29.59 14.78 7.87
N ILE A 579 -28.51 15.40 7.40
CA ILE A 579 -27.38 15.79 8.25
C ILE A 579 -27.81 16.80 9.33
N ARG A 580 -28.66 17.77 9.00
CA ARG A 580 -29.18 18.76 9.95
C ARG A 580 -30.11 18.12 10.98
N GLU A 581 -31.02 17.27 10.53
CA GLU A 581 -31.99 16.59 11.38
C GLU A 581 -31.31 15.57 12.31
N SER A 582 -30.33 14.83 11.80
CA SER A 582 -29.53 13.90 12.60
C SER A 582 -28.66 14.61 13.64
N ARG A 583 -28.12 15.80 13.35
CA ARG A 583 -27.42 16.62 14.36
C ARG A 583 -28.32 17.06 15.50
N ALA A 584 -29.57 17.44 15.21
CA ALA A 584 -30.53 17.78 16.25
C ALA A 584 -30.84 16.55 17.13
N SER A 585 -31.06 15.39 16.51
CA SER A 585 -31.34 14.14 17.22
C SER A 585 -30.16 13.60 18.03
N ILE A 586 -28.92 13.75 17.55
CA ILE A 586 -27.70 13.35 18.29
C ILE A 586 -27.54 14.21 19.55
N ASN A 587 -27.75 15.53 19.45
CA ASN A 587 -27.67 16.43 20.60
C ASN A 587 -28.76 16.13 21.65
N GLU A 588 -29.97 15.78 21.21
CA GLU A 588 -31.05 15.31 22.10
C GLU A 588 -30.69 13.96 22.74
N SER A 589 -30.06 13.05 22.00
CA SER A 589 -29.64 11.74 22.51
C SER A 589 -28.48 11.83 23.51
N GLU A 590 -27.51 12.72 23.31
CA GLU A 590 -26.43 12.99 24.28
C GLU A 590 -26.99 13.54 25.60
N ALA A 591 -28.04 14.37 25.55
CA ALA A 591 -28.72 14.86 26.75
C ALA A 591 -29.39 13.71 27.52
N LEU A 592 -30.06 12.78 26.82
CA LEU A 592 -30.71 11.61 27.43
C LEU A 592 -29.70 10.60 28.02
N VAL A 593 -28.55 10.41 27.37
CA VAL A 593 -27.47 9.54 27.89
C VAL A 593 -26.84 10.14 29.14
N SER A 594 -26.58 11.45 29.15
CA SER A 594 -26.09 12.17 30.33
C SER A 594 -27.06 12.07 31.52
N GLU A 595 -28.37 12.17 31.24
CA GLU A 595 -29.42 12.00 32.26
C GLU A 595 -29.48 10.56 32.80
N SER A 596 -29.34 9.54 31.92
CA SER A 596 -29.26 8.13 32.30
C SER A 596 -28.02 7.83 33.15
N ASP A 597 -26.86 8.35 32.76
CA ASP A 597 -25.60 8.17 33.52
C ASP A 597 -25.70 8.84 34.90
N ALA A 598 -26.34 10.01 35.01
CA ALA A 598 -26.61 10.66 36.28
C ALA A 598 -27.56 9.85 37.18
N GLN A 599 -28.60 9.24 36.60
CA GLN A 599 -29.51 8.34 37.32
C GLN A 599 -28.78 7.08 37.80
N GLU A 600 -27.94 6.46 36.96
CA GLU A 600 -27.16 5.27 37.35
C GLU A 600 -26.15 5.58 38.45
N THR A 601 -25.49 6.74 38.38
CA THR A 601 -24.57 7.21 39.42
C THR A 601 -25.28 7.41 40.75
N THR A 602 -26.50 7.97 40.72
CA THR A 602 -27.34 8.15 41.91
C THR A 602 -27.73 6.82 42.53
N LEU A 603 -28.14 5.83 41.71
CA LEU A 603 -28.49 4.49 42.18
C LEU A 603 -27.29 3.74 42.77
N ARG A 604 -26.09 3.88 42.19
CA ARG A 604 -24.85 3.31 42.74
C ARG A 604 -24.54 3.88 44.11
N THR A 605 -24.61 5.20 44.27
CA THR A 605 -24.42 5.87 45.57
C THR A 605 -25.41 5.39 46.62
N GLN A 606 -26.71 5.28 46.28
CA GLN A 606 -27.72 4.74 47.20
C GLN A 606 -27.45 3.30 47.62
N ARG A 607 -26.95 2.46 46.69
CA ARG A 607 -26.59 1.07 46.97
C ARG A 607 -25.39 0.97 47.91
N ASP A 608 -24.38 1.80 47.69
CA ASP A 608 -23.17 1.83 48.51
C ASP A 608 -23.46 2.37 49.92
N GLU A 609 -24.36 3.35 50.05
CA GLU A 609 -24.86 3.82 51.34
C GLU A 609 -25.65 2.73 52.09
N GLN A 610 -26.51 1.98 51.40
CA GLN A 610 -27.20 0.84 52.01
C GLN A 610 -26.23 -0.26 52.46
N ALA A 611 -25.19 -0.55 51.67
CA ALA A 611 -24.16 -1.51 52.04
C ALA A 611 -23.35 -1.03 53.27
N ALA A 612 -22.99 0.25 53.33
CA ALA A 612 -22.30 0.83 54.48
C ALA A 612 -23.15 0.79 55.76
N ARG A 613 -24.46 1.06 55.67
CA ARG A 613 -25.40 0.94 56.81
C ARG A 613 -25.56 -0.50 57.29
N ARG A 614 -25.57 -1.49 56.38
CA ARG A 614 -25.57 -2.92 56.73
C ARG A 614 -24.28 -3.34 57.45
N ASN A 615 -23.12 -2.89 56.96
CA ASN A 615 -21.83 -3.20 57.58
C ASN A 615 -21.68 -2.54 58.97
N GLN A 616 -22.21 -1.32 59.19
CA GLN A 616 -22.23 -0.70 60.52
C GLN A 616 -23.13 -1.43 61.51
N THR A 617 -24.29 -1.93 61.06
CA THR A 617 -25.22 -2.70 61.91
C THR A 617 -24.68 -4.09 62.25
N GLU A 618 -23.97 -4.75 61.33
CA GLU A 618 -23.27 -6.00 61.64
C GLU A 618 -22.07 -5.79 62.57
N GLY A 619 -21.26 -4.74 62.36
CA GLY A 619 -20.12 -4.41 63.21
C GLY A 619 -20.51 -4.07 64.66
N THR A 620 -21.63 -3.38 64.86
CA THR A 620 -22.19 -3.10 66.21
C THR A 620 -22.76 -4.36 66.87
N ARG A 621 -23.32 -5.30 66.10
CA ARG A 621 -23.81 -6.59 66.60
C ARG A 621 -22.65 -7.51 67.03
N LEU A 622 -21.54 -7.50 66.30
CA LEU A 622 -20.31 -8.22 66.64
C LEU A 622 -19.61 -7.64 67.88
N ARG A 623 -19.55 -6.31 68.02
CA ARG A 623 -19.01 -5.66 69.24
C ARG A 623 -19.82 -5.93 70.50
N ARG A 624 -21.15 -6.10 70.40
CA ARG A 624 -21.99 -6.51 71.55
C ARG A 624 -21.77 -7.97 71.96
N LYS A 625 -21.52 -8.88 71.01
CA LYS A 625 -21.22 -10.30 71.33
C LYS A 625 -19.82 -10.50 71.94
N GLY A 626 -18.82 -9.70 71.54
CA GLY A 626 -17.46 -9.78 72.09
C GLY A 626 -17.29 -9.21 73.50
N ARG A 627 -18.29 -8.49 74.05
CA ARG A 627 -18.27 -7.97 75.43
C ARG A 627 -19.05 -8.85 76.44
N ALA A 628 -19.71 -9.90 75.95
CA ALA A 628 -20.50 -10.83 76.76
C ALA A 628 -19.87 -12.25 76.81
N LEU A 629 -18.61 -12.38 76.38
CA LEU A 629 -17.79 -13.58 76.50
C LEU A 629 -16.65 -13.34 77.49
#